data_AF-A0A2E8KXN2-F1
#
_entry.id   AF-A0A2E8KXN2-F1
#
_cell.length_a   1.000
_cell.length_b   1.000
_cell.length_c   1.000
_cell.angle_alpha   90.00
_cell.angle_beta   90.00
_cell.angle_gamma   90.00
#
_symmetry.space_group_name_H-M   'P 1'
#
loop_
_entity.id
_entity.type
_entity.pdbx_description
1 polymer ?
#
loop_
_entity_poly.entity_id
_entity_poly.type
_entity_poly.pdbx_seq_one_letter_code
_entity_poly.pdbx_strand_id
1 'polypeptide(L)'
;MKAYLSGGMENAPELGRAWRDEMTAWLNNQLGHTVFNPVEIQNETLTAEEVENFRSWRLNQRAKFKLAVRKLIKRDLDAINNEIDYVICYWDETVLKGGGTHGEVTLAHRMGIPVYLVMNMSIEDVSSWILGCCEGEFDSFVDLKQFLVEEYGG
;
A
#
# COMPACT_ATOMS: atom_id res chain seq x y z
N MET A 1 -2.81 -13.46 -10.29
CA MET A 1 -1.78 -12.74 -9.53
C MET A 1 -2.41 -11.98 -8.35
N LYS A 2 -1.61 -11.51 -7.41
CA LYS A 2 -2.02 -10.74 -6.23
C LYS A 2 -1.26 -9.42 -6.13
N ALA A 3 -2.00 -8.31 -6.14
CA ALA A 3 -1.44 -6.97 -6.00
C ALA A 3 -1.40 -6.53 -4.54
N TYR A 4 -0.35 -5.84 -4.11
CA TYR A 4 -0.36 -5.06 -2.86
C TYR A 4 -0.68 -3.60 -3.15
N LEU A 5 -1.68 -3.04 -2.48
CA LEU A 5 -1.97 -1.61 -2.60
C LEU A 5 -1.19 -0.86 -1.53
N SER A 6 -0.11 -0.19 -1.90
CA SER A 6 0.67 0.68 -1.02
C SER A 6 0.25 2.14 -1.18
N GLY A 7 0.30 2.91 -0.10
CA GLY A 7 -0.02 4.34 -0.10
C GLY A 7 -0.39 4.84 1.29
N GLY A 8 -0.57 6.15 1.43
CA GLY A 8 -0.81 6.76 2.74
C GLY A 8 -2.09 6.23 3.39
N MET A 9 -2.02 5.99 4.70
CA MET A 9 -3.17 5.60 5.53
C MET A 9 -3.41 6.61 6.64
N GLU A 10 -2.41 6.81 7.53
CA GLU A 10 -2.57 7.66 8.72
C GLU A 10 -2.99 9.10 8.41
N ASN A 11 -2.47 9.64 7.30
CA ASN A 11 -2.72 11.03 6.89
C ASN A 11 -3.69 11.13 5.71
N ALA A 12 -4.20 9.99 5.21
CA ALA A 12 -5.10 9.96 4.07
C ALA A 12 -6.56 10.09 4.51
N PRO A 13 -7.41 10.80 3.74
CA PRO A 13 -8.85 10.78 3.94
C PRO A 13 -9.35 9.34 3.93
N GLU A 14 -10.08 8.94 4.98
CA GLU A 14 -10.61 7.58 5.16
C GLU A 14 -9.58 6.46 4.92
N LEU A 15 -8.32 6.66 5.29
CA LEU A 15 -7.21 5.70 5.11
C LEU A 15 -6.89 5.38 3.63
N GLY A 16 -7.35 6.23 2.70
CA GLY A 16 -7.23 5.98 1.27
C GLY A 16 -8.20 4.93 0.74
N ARG A 17 -9.27 4.61 1.48
CA ARG A 17 -10.24 3.56 1.12
C ARG A 17 -10.78 3.68 -0.31
N ALA A 18 -11.17 4.88 -0.73
CA ALA A 18 -11.87 5.07 -2.00
C ALA A 18 -11.11 4.50 -3.22
N TRP A 19 -9.84 4.87 -3.40
CA TRP A 19 -9.05 4.39 -4.54
C TRP A 19 -8.70 2.91 -4.39
N ARG A 20 -8.53 2.42 -3.15
CA ARG A 20 -8.22 1.02 -2.88
C ARG A 20 -9.37 0.11 -3.25
N ASP A 21 -10.59 0.50 -2.90
CA ASP A 21 -11.81 -0.25 -3.21
C ASP A 21 -12.05 -0.23 -4.73
N GLU A 22 -11.85 0.92 -5.39
CA GLU A 22 -11.94 1.04 -6.85
C GLU A 22 -10.92 0.13 -7.55
N MET A 23 -9.64 0.20 -7.16
CA MET A 23 -8.59 -0.63 -7.75
C MET A 23 -8.80 -2.11 -7.45
N THR A 24 -9.31 -2.46 -6.28
CA THR A 24 -9.65 -3.84 -5.93
C THR A 24 -10.71 -4.39 -6.88
N ALA A 25 -11.80 -3.67 -7.08
CA ALA A 25 -12.85 -4.07 -8.01
C ALA A 25 -12.34 -4.14 -9.46
N TRP A 26 -11.55 -3.15 -9.89
CA TRP A 26 -11.02 -3.10 -11.24
C TRP A 26 -10.06 -4.26 -11.53
N LEU A 27 -9.08 -4.50 -10.67
CA LEU A 27 -8.09 -5.58 -10.82
C LEU A 27 -8.77 -6.95 -10.86
N ASN A 28 -9.78 -7.15 -10.04
CA ASN A 28 -10.54 -8.40 -10.03
C ASN A 28 -11.34 -8.57 -11.33
N ASN A 29 -12.09 -7.55 -11.74
CA ASN A 29 -12.99 -7.65 -12.89
C ASN A 29 -12.27 -7.66 -14.24
N GLN A 30 -11.15 -6.96 -14.37
CA GLN A 30 -10.43 -6.81 -15.65
C GLN A 30 -9.30 -7.82 -15.82
N LEU A 31 -8.61 -8.19 -14.75
CA LEU A 31 -7.42 -9.06 -14.81
C LEU A 31 -7.59 -10.37 -14.03
N GLY A 32 -8.71 -10.56 -13.32
CA GLY A 32 -8.87 -11.73 -12.43
C GLY A 32 -7.89 -11.73 -11.25
N HIS A 33 -7.27 -10.59 -10.94
CA HIS A 33 -6.28 -10.46 -9.88
C HIS A 33 -6.95 -10.32 -8.52
N THR A 34 -6.30 -10.86 -7.48
CA THR A 34 -6.70 -10.60 -6.09
C THR A 34 -5.87 -9.46 -5.51
N VAL A 35 -6.31 -8.90 -4.39
CA VAL A 35 -5.68 -7.72 -3.81
C VAL A 35 -5.42 -7.92 -2.33
N PHE A 36 -4.24 -7.48 -1.89
CA PHE A 36 -3.96 -7.18 -0.50
C PHE A 36 -4.23 -5.70 -0.25
N ASN A 37 -5.32 -5.42 0.47
CA ASN A 37 -5.73 -4.07 0.86
C ASN A 37 -5.37 -3.85 2.34
N PRO A 38 -4.35 -3.04 2.67
CA PRO A 38 -3.92 -2.83 4.06
C PRO A 38 -5.03 -2.34 5.00
N VAL A 39 -6.04 -1.64 4.47
CA VAL A 39 -7.19 -1.15 5.26
C VAL A 39 -8.07 -2.31 5.74
N GLU A 40 -8.28 -3.32 4.90
CA GLU A 40 -9.07 -4.51 5.25
C GLU A 40 -8.27 -5.43 6.17
N ILE A 41 -7.00 -5.67 5.81
CA ILE A 41 -6.11 -6.55 6.56
C ILE A 41 -5.85 -6.02 7.99
N GLN A 42 -5.85 -4.70 8.20
CA GLN A 42 -5.77 -4.13 9.55
C GLN A 42 -6.93 -4.63 10.44
N ASN A 43 -8.15 -4.70 9.92
CA ASN A 43 -9.32 -5.13 10.69
C ASN A 43 -9.31 -6.64 10.96
N GLU A 44 -8.68 -7.42 10.08
CA GLU A 44 -8.52 -8.87 10.26
C GLU A 44 -7.38 -9.24 11.21
N THR A 45 -6.32 -8.42 11.24
CA THR A 45 -5.09 -8.69 11.99
C THR A 45 -5.21 -8.29 13.47
N LEU A 46 -5.95 -7.21 13.75
CA LEU A 46 -6.12 -6.70 15.11
C LEU A 46 -7.35 -7.31 15.78
N THR A 47 -7.29 -7.49 17.11
CA THR A 47 -8.48 -7.88 17.86
C THR A 47 -9.51 -6.73 17.92
N ALA A 48 -10.75 -7.02 18.26
CA ALA A 48 -11.79 -6.00 18.42
C ALA A 48 -11.38 -4.89 19.43
N GLU A 49 -10.76 -5.26 20.56
CA GLU A 49 -10.22 -4.29 21.53
C GLU A 49 -9.13 -3.42 20.91
N GLU A 50 -8.23 -4.03 20.14
CA GLU A 50 -7.12 -3.32 19.50
C GLU A 50 -7.64 -2.33 18.45
N VAL A 51 -8.62 -2.72 17.63
CA VAL A 51 -9.26 -1.83 16.63
C VAL A 51 -9.94 -0.65 17.32
N GLU A 52 -10.77 -0.91 18.33
CA GLU A 52 -11.52 0.12 19.05
C GLU A 52 -10.60 1.14 19.72
N ASN A 53 -9.49 0.68 20.29
CA ASN A 53 -8.59 1.52 21.07
C ASN A 53 -7.35 2.02 20.31
N PHE A 54 -7.16 1.63 19.04
CA PHE A 54 -5.90 1.84 18.31
C PHE A 54 -5.41 3.29 18.37
N ARG A 55 -6.30 4.24 18.07
CA ARG A 55 -5.98 5.68 18.08
C ARG A 55 -5.72 6.23 19.48
N SER A 56 -6.48 5.78 20.49
CA SER A 56 -6.34 6.26 21.86
C SER A 56 -5.04 5.75 22.52
N TRP A 57 -4.64 4.52 22.21
CA TRP A 57 -3.41 3.91 22.71
C TRP A 57 -2.15 4.62 22.23
N ARG A 58 -2.17 5.26 21.04
CA ARG A 58 -1.05 6.07 20.55
C ARG A 58 -0.62 7.14 21.56
N LEU A 59 -1.60 7.73 22.27
CA LEU A 59 -1.36 8.77 23.26
C LEU A 59 -1.20 8.19 24.68
N ASN A 60 -2.09 7.27 25.06
CA ASN A 60 -2.28 6.91 26.47
C ASN A 60 -1.71 5.53 26.87
N GLN A 61 -1.45 4.63 25.90
CA GLN A 61 -0.98 3.26 26.15
C GLN A 61 0.07 2.83 25.10
N ARG A 62 1.18 3.58 25.02
CA ARG A 62 2.21 3.45 23.97
C ARG A 62 2.77 2.03 23.80
N ALA A 63 2.90 1.27 24.89
CA ALA A 63 3.40 -0.10 24.82
C ALA A 63 2.42 -1.01 24.04
N LYS A 64 1.12 -0.93 24.32
CA LYS A 64 0.08 -1.67 23.60
C LYS A 64 -0.01 -1.22 22.14
N PHE A 65 0.03 0.09 21.90
CA PHE A 65 0.05 0.65 20.54
C PHE A 65 1.19 0.07 19.71
N LYS A 66 2.42 0.05 20.25
CA LYS A 66 3.58 -0.52 19.56
C LYS A 66 3.43 -2.01 19.27
N LEU A 67 2.78 -2.78 20.14
CA LEU A 67 2.52 -4.20 19.90
C LEU A 67 1.52 -4.40 18.76
N ALA A 68 0.42 -3.63 18.74
CA ALA A 68 -0.56 -3.67 17.65
C ALA A 68 0.08 -3.27 16.30
N VAL A 69 0.82 -2.16 16.26
CA VAL A 69 1.53 -1.73 15.05
C VAL A 69 2.54 -2.77 14.56
N ARG A 70 3.25 -3.47 15.45
CA ARG A 70 4.17 -4.55 15.05
C ARG A 70 3.47 -5.73 14.42
N LYS A 71 2.22 -6.04 14.82
CA LYS A 71 1.42 -7.08 14.14
C LYS A 71 1.12 -6.68 12.70
N LEU A 72 0.72 -5.42 12.49
CA LEU A 72 0.46 -4.87 11.16
C LEU A 72 1.71 -4.89 10.28
N ILE A 73 2.82 -4.31 10.78
CA ILE A 73 4.12 -4.34 10.08
C ILE A 73 4.49 -5.78 9.71
N LYS A 74 4.37 -6.72 10.65
CA LYS A 74 4.69 -8.12 10.36
C LYS A 74 3.79 -8.68 9.25
N ARG A 75 2.47 -8.47 9.33
CA ARG A 75 1.52 -8.99 8.35
C ARG A 75 1.77 -8.44 6.94
N ASP A 76 2.03 -7.15 6.83
CA ASP A 76 2.26 -6.45 5.56
C ASP A 76 3.57 -6.91 4.92
N LEU A 77 4.66 -6.92 5.68
CA LEU A 77 5.96 -7.36 5.16
C LEU A 77 6.00 -8.86 4.85
N ASP A 78 5.32 -9.70 5.66
CA ASP A 78 5.17 -11.13 5.36
C ASP A 78 4.35 -11.35 4.08
N ALA A 79 3.30 -10.53 3.82
CA ALA A 79 2.55 -10.61 2.58
C ALA A 79 3.45 -10.29 1.39
N ILE A 80 4.14 -9.15 1.42
CA ILE A 80 5.08 -8.76 0.37
C ILE A 80 6.09 -9.89 0.13
N ASN A 81 6.57 -10.54 1.19
CA ASN A 81 7.59 -11.57 1.04
C ASN A 81 7.11 -12.89 0.43
N ASN A 82 5.83 -13.23 0.58
CA ASN A 82 5.36 -14.60 0.33
C ASN A 82 4.12 -14.71 -0.57
N GLU A 83 3.38 -13.63 -0.77
CA GLU A 83 2.05 -13.66 -1.38
C GLU A 83 1.87 -12.69 -2.56
N ILE A 84 2.71 -11.66 -2.66
CA ILE A 84 2.50 -10.53 -3.57
C ILE A 84 3.33 -10.70 -4.84
N ASP A 85 2.67 -10.53 -5.97
CA ASP A 85 3.31 -10.60 -7.28
C ASP A 85 3.76 -9.23 -7.79
N TYR A 86 3.10 -8.14 -7.37
CA TYR A 86 3.44 -6.76 -7.70
C TYR A 86 2.81 -5.76 -6.73
N VAL A 87 3.39 -4.57 -6.63
CA VAL A 87 2.91 -3.48 -5.78
C VAL A 87 2.38 -2.34 -6.64
N ILE A 88 1.20 -1.83 -6.30
CA ILE A 88 0.69 -0.55 -6.80
C ILE A 88 0.84 0.46 -5.67
N CYS A 89 1.64 1.49 -5.89
CA CYS A 89 1.94 2.51 -4.89
C CYS A 89 1.31 3.85 -5.29
N TYR A 90 0.30 4.29 -4.53
CA TYR A 90 -0.25 5.64 -4.69
C TYR A 90 0.56 6.64 -3.86
N TRP A 91 1.17 7.61 -4.54
CA TRP A 91 2.11 8.56 -3.97
C TRP A 91 1.55 9.99 -4.01
N ASP A 92 1.03 10.42 -2.87
CA ASP A 92 0.51 11.77 -2.63
C ASP A 92 1.13 12.38 -1.37
N GLU A 93 0.76 13.61 -1.00
CA GLU A 93 1.29 14.27 0.19
C GLU A 93 1.12 13.47 1.51
N THR A 94 0.16 12.54 1.55
CA THR A 94 -0.18 11.79 2.75
C THR A 94 0.87 10.74 3.10
N VAL A 95 1.68 10.31 2.12
CA VAL A 95 2.78 9.35 2.30
C VAL A 95 3.99 9.99 2.98
N LEU A 96 4.20 11.30 2.82
CA LEU A 96 5.45 11.99 3.20
C LEU A 96 5.74 11.93 4.71
N LYS A 97 4.69 11.86 5.53
CA LYS A 97 4.81 11.74 6.99
C LYS A 97 4.71 10.29 7.49
N GLY A 98 4.50 9.33 6.59
CA GLY A 98 4.30 7.91 6.89
C GLY A 98 5.57 7.07 6.67
N GLY A 99 5.83 6.13 7.58
CA GLY A 99 6.94 5.18 7.43
C GLY A 99 6.61 3.90 6.65
N GLY A 100 5.31 3.55 6.56
CA GLY A 100 4.84 2.27 5.99
C GLY A 100 5.16 2.14 4.50
N THR A 101 4.56 2.99 3.67
CA THR A 101 4.72 3.03 2.20
C THR A 101 6.19 3.02 1.78
N HIS A 102 7.03 3.84 2.43
CA HIS A 102 8.47 3.88 2.17
C HIS A 102 9.16 2.52 2.40
N GLY A 103 8.82 1.85 3.50
CA GLY A 103 9.37 0.53 3.85
C GLY A 103 8.87 -0.58 2.94
N GLU A 104 7.58 -0.54 2.57
CA GLU A 104 6.94 -1.51 1.67
C GLU A 104 7.56 -1.48 0.27
N VAL A 105 7.67 -0.30 -0.33
CA VAL A 105 8.27 -0.10 -1.67
C VAL A 105 9.73 -0.54 -1.68
N THR A 106 10.50 -0.15 -0.65
CA THR A 106 11.91 -0.54 -0.55
C THR A 106 12.08 -2.06 -0.41
N LEU A 107 11.20 -2.72 0.36
CA LEU A 107 11.24 -4.17 0.51
C LEU A 107 10.87 -4.87 -0.79
N ALA A 108 9.80 -4.44 -1.46
CA ALA A 108 9.36 -5.02 -2.73
C ALA A 108 10.49 -4.96 -3.77
N HIS A 109 11.11 -3.80 -3.95
CA HIS A 109 12.28 -3.64 -4.82
C HIS A 109 13.43 -4.60 -4.45
N ARG A 110 13.78 -4.68 -3.16
CA ARG A 110 14.84 -5.61 -2.69
C ARG A 110 14.53 -7.07 -3.03
N MET A 111 13.26 -7.42 -3.11
CA MET A 111 12.79 -8.77 -3.43
C MET A 111 12.62 -9.02 -4.94
N GLY A 112 12.82 -8.01 -5.78
CA GLY A 112 12.56 -8.09 -7.22
C GLY A 112 11.06 -8.16 -7.54
N ILE A 113 10.20 -7.69 -6.64
CA ILE A 113 8.77 -7.57 -6.87
C ILE A 113 8.52 -6.21 -7.52
N PRO A 114 7.91 -6.15 -8.72
CA PRO A 114 7.72 -4.89 -9.42
C PRO A 114 6.79 -3.94 -8.65
N VAL A 115 7.17 -2.67 -8.62
CA VAL A 115 6.47 -1.55 -8.01
C VAL A 115 6.06 -0.56 -9.10
N TYR A 116 4.76 -0.30 -9.18
CA TYR A 116 4.16 0.68 -10.07
C TYR A 116 3.67 1.88 -9.28
N LEU A 117 4.28 3.03 -9.53
CA LEU A 117 4.02 4.28 -8.81
C LEU A 117 2.97 5.10 -9.54
N VAL A 118 1.89 5.47 -8.86
CA VAL A 118 0.91 6.46 -9.34
C VAL A 118 1.11 7.75 -8.56
N MET A 119 1.55 8.80 -9.24
CA MET A 119 1.88 10.08 -8.62
C MET A 119 0.68 11.02 -8.61
N ASN A 120 0.47 11.71 -7.49
CA ASN A 120 -0.46 12.82 -7.36
C ASN A 120 0.21 14.06 -6.73
N MET A 121 1.49 14.23 -7.03
CA MET A 121 2.32 15.35 -6.60
C MET A 121 3.47 15.55 -7.59
N SER A 122 4.18 16.68 -7.48
CA SER A 122 5.33 16.96 -8.35
C SER A 122 6.41 15.90 -8.15
N ILE A 123 7.01 15.43 -9.24
CA ILE A 123 8.15 14.49 -9.21
C ILE A 123 9.35 15.07 -8.44
N GLU A 124 9.50 16.41 -8.43
CA GLU A 124 10.56 17.09 -7.67
C GLU A 124 10.44 16.88 -6.15
N ASP A 125 9.22 16.62 -5.67
CA ASP A 125 8.93 16.35 -4.26
C ASP A 125 8.95 14.84 -3.93
N VAL A 126 9.18 13.98 -4.94
CA VAL A 126 9.34 12.53 -4.75
C VAL A 126 10.81 12.21 -4.50
N SER A 127 11.08 11.47 -3.42
CA SER A 127 12.43 11.05 -3.09
C SER A 127 13.04 10.18 -4.20
N SER A 128 14.26 10.49 -4.62
CA SER A 128 14.99 9.68 -5.61
C SER A 128 15.17 8.22 -5.17
N TRP A 129 15.15 7.96 -3.85
CA TRP A 129 15.16 6.59 -3.32
C TRP A 129 13.91 5.82 -3.75
N ILE A 130 12.75 6.47 -3.73
CA ILE A 130 11.46 5.87 -4.08
C ILE A 130 11.37 5.66 -5.59
N LEU A 131 11.76 6.66 -6.39
CA LEU A 131 11.84 6.52 -7.84
C LEU A 131 12.74 5.34 -8.23
N GLY A 132 13.91 5.20 -7.60
CA GLY A 132 14.82 4.08 -7.84
C GLY A 132 14.28 2.70 -7.44
N CYS A 133 13.18 2.63 -6.68
CA CYS A 133 12.53 1.37 -6.32
C CYS A 133 11.40 0.96 -7.30
N CYS A 134 11.07 1.80 -8.28
CA CYS A 134 9.90 1.61 -9.14
C CYS A 134 10.28 1.14 -10.56
N GLU A 135 9.50 0.22 -11.10
CA GLU A 135 9.61 -0.32 -12.46
C GLU A 135 8.79 0.51 -13.45
N GLY A 136 7.78 1.23 -12.97
CA GLY A 136 6.96 2.13 -13.77
C GLY A 136 6.39 3.28 -12.95
N GLU A 137 6.31 4.44 -13.58
CA GLU A 137 5.80 5.69 -13.02
C GLU A 137 4.63 6.17 -13.88
N PHE A 138 3.52 6.56 -13.25
CA PHE A 138 2.28 6.92 -13.91
C PHE A 138 1.70 8.20 -13.29
N ASP A 139 1.21 9.10 -14.13
CA ASP A 139 0.56 10.35 -13.71
C ASP A 139 -0.89 10.12 -13.27
N SER A 140 -1.47 8.97 -13.60
CA SER A 140 -2.84 8.65 -13.23
C SER A 140 -3.09 7.14 -13.10
N PHE A 141 -4.15 6.78 -12.37
CA PHE A 141 -4.66 5.42 -12.36
C PHE A 141 -5.15 4.95 -13.73
N VAL A 142 -5.55 5.86 -14.63
CA VAL A 142 -5.96 5.49 -15.99
C VAL A 142 -4.76 4.95 -16.77
N ASP A 143 -3.64 5.66 -16.72
CA ASP A 143 -2.41 5.26 -17.40
C ASP A 143 -1.87 3.95 -16.84
N LEU A 144 -1.87 3.80 -15.51
CA LEU A 144 -1.52 2.55 -14.86
C LEU A 144 -2.43 1.40 -15.34
N LYS A 145 -3.75 1.60 -15.36
CA LYS A 145 -4.70 0.56 -15.76
C LYS A 145 -4.46 0.10 -17.19
N GLN A 146 -4.16 1.03 -18.11
CA GLN A 146 -3.82 0.67 -19.48
C GLN A 146 -2.55 -0.20 -19.53
N PHE A 147 -1.49 0.23 -18.85
CA PHE A 147 -0.25 -0.54 -18.76
C PHE A 147 -0.47 -1.95 -18.19
N LEU A 148 -1.23 -2.09 -17.10
CA LEU A 148 -1.48 -3.39 -16.49
C LEU A 148 -2.27 -4.35 -17.39
N VAL A 149 -3.14 -3.84 -18.27
CA VAL A 149 -3.83 -4.67 -19.27
C VAL A 149 -2.86 -5.16 -20.32
N GLU A 150 -1.94 -4.31 -20.77
CA GLU A 150 -0.90 -4.69 -21.75
C GLU A 150 0.08 -5.72 -21.15
N GLU A 151 0.47 -5.54 -19.89
CA GLU A 151 1.43 -6.40 -19.18
C GLU A 151 0.82 -7.73 -18.73
N TYR A 152 -0.43 -7.73 -18.23
CA TYR A 152 -1.03 -8.88 -17.55
C TYR A 152 -2.37 -9.37 -18.12
N GLY A 153 -2.93 -8.71 -19.15
CA GLY A 153 -4.26 -9.04 -19.69
C GLY A 153 -4.30 -10.23 -20.66
N GLY A 154 -3.20 -10.96 -20.81
CA GLY A 154 -3.04 -12.13 -21.70
C GLY A 154 -3.50 -13.45 -21.10
#